data_AF-A0A0Q2RJA9-F1
#
_entry.id   AF-A0A0Q2RJA9-F1
#
_cell.length_a   1.000
_cell.length_b   1.000
_cell.length_c   1.000
_cell.angle_alpha   90.00
_cell.angle_beta   90.00
_cell.angle_gamma   90.00
#
_symmetry.space_group_name_H-M   'P 1'
#
loop_
_entity.id
_entity.type
_entity.pdbx_description
1 polymer ?
#
loop_
_entity_poly.entity_id
_entity_poly.type
_entity_poly.pdbx_seq_one_letter_code
_entity_poly.pdbx_strand_id
1 'polypeptide(L)'
;MRRRSLPRKYKTKLSFSTALNKLQQFLYRVEYWNANYSKYYRVSDVVLLGSLARSESKVGDLDLCINIERVQAFSPSEKKEEYSEWRSSTLGYAHPSNYGDELYMFQTDVIRFIKARDGRFDVLKWHELPSLSLTLDPFTKLVSKGELQYSNAREAVANATCLSGEEISSTIEKGALSRKDYEISVYCNALSKYPEYVRDAILERDKCHDEYYAHIGNHA
;
A
#
# COMPACT_ATOMS: atom_id res chain seq x y z
N MET A 1 -20.44 -3.94 1.76
CA MET A 1 -19.09 -4.52 1.78
C MET A 1 -18.49 -4.50 0.37
N ARG A 2 -17.51 -3.64 0.06
CA ARG A 2 -16.74 -3.76 -1.20
C ARG A 2 -15.90 -5.03 -1.10
N ARG A 3 -16.09 -5.98 -2.03
CA ARG A 3 -15.27 -7.19 -2.16
C ARG A 3 -13.79 -6.79 -2.12
N ARG A 4 -13.02 -7.31 -1.16
CA ARG A 4 -11.55 -7.32 -1.27
C ARG A 4 -11.23 -8.03 -2.58
N SER A 5 -10.57 -7.34 -3.51
CA SER A 5 -10.13 -7.96 -4.75
C SER A 5 -9.19 -9.10 -4.40
N LEU A 6 -9.49 -10.31 -4.89
CA LEU A 6 -8.57 -11.43 -4.77
C LEU A 6 -7.22 -11.05 -5.41
N PRO A 7 -6.08 -11.52 -4.87
CA PRO A 7 -4.78 -11.26 -5.45
C PRO A 7 -4.78 -11.61 -6.93
N ARG A 8 -4.27 -10.69 -7.78
CA ARG A 8 -4.22 -10.94 -9.22
C ARG A 8 -3.21 -12.06 -9.48
N LYS A 9 -3.71 -13.20 -9.96
CA LYS A 9 -2.84 -14.30 -10.39
C LYS A 9 -2.24 -13.96 -11.75
N TYR A 10 -1.03 -13.41 -11.75
CA TYR A 10 -0.26 -13.21 -12.98
C TYR A 10 0.25 -14.55 -13.50
N LYS A 11 0.12 -14.79 -14.81
CA LYS A 11 0.68 -15.98 -15.47
C LYS A 11 2.21 -16.06 -15.36
N THR A 12 2.88 -14.91 -15.21
CA THR A 12 4.33 -14.82 -15.10
C THR A 12 4.75 -13.87 -13.97
N LYS A 13 5.81 -14.21 -13.24
CA LYS A 13 6.46 -13.33 -12.25
C LYS A 13 7.55 -12.48 -12.91
N LEU A 14 7.73 -11.26 -12.42
CA LEU A 14 8.81 -10.36 -12.79
C LEU A 14 10.13 -10.86 -12.21
N SER A 15 11.25 -10.59 -12.90
CA SER A 15 12.56 -10.69 -12.27
C SER A 15 12.74 -9.53 -11.28
N PHE A 16 13.59 -9.73 -10.27
CA PHE A 16 13.98 -8.68 -9.33
C PHE A 16 14.44 -7.38 -10.05
N SER A 17 15.30 -7.50 -11.06
CA SER A 17 15.78 -6.35 -11.84
C SER A 17 14.64 -5.59 -12.55
N THR A 18 13.68 -6.32 -13.11
CA THR A 18 12.51 -5.73 -13.78
C THR A 18 11.60 -5.03 -12.78
N ALA A 19 11.40 -5.63 -11.61
CA ALA A 19 10.61 -5.03 -10.53
C ALA A 19 11.27 -3.75 -10.00
N LEU A 20 12.59 -3.74 -9.79
CA LEU A 20 13.34 -2.54 -9.41
C LEU A 20 13.22 -1.42 -10.46
N ASN A 21 13.37 -1.74 -11.74
CA ASN A 21 13.22 -0.74 -12.80
C ASN A 21 11.80 -0.16 -12.82
N LYS A 22 10.76 -0.97 -12.62
CA LYS A 22 9.38 -0.49 -12.51
C LYS A 22 9.20 0.42 -11.30
N LEU A 23 9.76 0.05 -10.15
CA LEU A 23 9.72 0.88 -8.95
C LEU A 23 10.43 2.22 -9.16
N GLN A 24 11.60 2.23 -9.80
CA GLN A 24 12.30 3.48 -10.11
C GLN A 24 11.46 4.40 -11.00
N GLN A 25 10.85 3.86 -12.04
CA GLN A 25 9.97 4.62 -12.92
C GLN A 25 8.72 5.13 -12.20
N PHE A 26 8.21 4.39 -11.23
CA PHE A 26 7.14 4.84 -10.34
C PHE A 26 7.59 6.06 -9.51
N LEU A 27 8.77 6.00 -8.88
CA LEU A 27 9.30 7.10 -8.08
C LEU A 27 9.51 8.38 -8.91
N TYR A 28 10.06 8.27 -10.11
CA TYR A 28 10.18 9.41 -11.02
C TYR A 28 8.83 10.06 -11.36
N ARG A 29 7.77 9.26 -11.53
CA ARG A 29 6.42 9.81 -11.76
C ARG A 29 5.83 10.45 -10.51
N VAL A 30 6.15 9.94 -9.31
CA VAL A 30 5.75 10.57 -8.06
C VAL A 30 6.40 11.94 -7.92
N GLU A 31 7.72 12.03 -8.09
CA GLU A 31 8.45 13.31 -8.06
C GLU A 31 7.91 14.28 -9.12
N TYR A 32 7.73 13.80 -10.34
CA TYR A 32 7.21 14.61 -11.43
C TYR A 32 5.80 15.15 -11.14
N TRP A 33 4.89 14.31 -10.63
CA TRP A 33 3.56 14.75 -10.21
C TRP A 33 3.65 15.80 -9.11
N ASN A 34 4.43 15.53 -8.07
CA ASN A 34 4.56 16.42 -6.92
C ASN A 34 5.17 17.78 -7.31
N ALA A 35 6.11 17.81 -8.26
CA ALA A 35 6.74 19.04 -8.73
C ALA A 35 5.87 19.85 -9.71
N ASN A 36 5.10 19.17 -10.57
CA ASN A 36 4.45 19.85 -11.70
C ASN A 36 2.92 19.91 -11.59
N TYR A 37 2.28 18.92 -10.98
CA TYR A 37 0.83 18.70 -11.04
C TYR A 37 0.14 18.73 -9.67
N SER A 38 0.85 19.14 -8.62
CA SER A 38 0.39 19.08 -7.23
C SER A 38 -0.58 20.18 -6.81
N LYS A 39 -1.11 20.99 -7.73
CA LYS A 39 -2.03 22.11 -7.42
C LYS A 39 -3.18 21.72 -6.49
N TYR A 40 -3.74 20.51 -6.65
CA TYR A 40 -4.89 20.04 -5.87
C TYR A 40 -4.54 18.90 -4.92
N TYR A 41 -3.79 17.91 -5.41
CA TYR A 41 -3.38 16.74 -4.65
C TYR A 41 -1.91 16.41 -4.90
N ARG A 42 -1.22 15.97 -3.85
CA ARG A 42 0.15 15.45 -3.94
C ARG A 42 0.24 14.08 -3.31
N VAL A 43 1.22 13.29 -3.75
CA VAL A 43 1.61 12.06 -3.07
C VAL A 43 2.42 12.47 -1.85
N SER A 44 1.89 12.26 -0.66
CA SER A 44 2.59 12.59 0.60
C SER A 44 3.52 11.46 1.01
N ASP A 45 3.01 10.23 1.04
CA ASP A 45 3.76 9.10 1.56
C ASP A 45 3.59 7.88 0.66
N VAL A 46 4.66 7.11 0.53
CA VAL A 46 4.65 5.83 -0.17
C VAL A 46 5.46 4.84 0.63
N VAL A 47 4.87 3.68 0.93
CA VAL A 47 5.53 2.55 1.57
C VAL A 47 5.49 1.36 0.64
N LEU A 48 6.66 0.75 0.39
CA LEU A 48 6.78 -0.53 -0.29
C LEU A 48 6.71 -1.65 0.72
N LEU A 49 5.90 -2.67 0.43
CA LEU A 49 5.79 -3.89 1.23
C LEU A 49 6.00 -5.13 0.35
N GLY A 50 5.91 -6.31 0.97
CA GLY A 50 5.72 -7.56 0.23
C GLY A 50 6.98 -8.09 -0.44
N SER A 51 6.79 -8.80 -1.56
CA SER A 51 7.85 -9.65 -2.13
C SER A 51 9.08 -8.89 -2.63
N LEU A 52 8.91 -7.67 -3.15
CA LEU A 52 10.04 -6.85 -3.58
C LEU A 52 10.83 -6.30 -2.40
N ALA A 53 10.16 -5.86 -1.32
CA ALA A 53 10.83 -5.41 -0.09
C ALA A 53 11.63 -6.55 0.56
N ARG A 54 11.14 -7.80 0.45
CA ARG A 54 11.86 -9.02 0.85
C ARG A 54 13.04 -9.41 -0.05
N SER A 55 13.35 -8.62 -1.09
CA SER A 55 14.38 -8.96 -2.07
C SER A 55 14.17 -10.31 -2.77
N GLU A 56 12.92 -10.73 -2.95
CA GLU A 56 12.62 -11.99 -3.65
C GLU A 56 13.08 -11.92 -5.11
N SER A 57 13.66 -13.01 -5.61
CA SER A 57 14.16 -13.10 -6.99
C SER A 57 13.04 -13.04 -8.04
N LYS A 58 11.80 -13.38 -7.64
CA LYS A 58 10.60 -13.46 -8.49
C LYS A 58 9.41 -12.76 -7.84
N VAL A 59 9.02 -11.62 -8.40
CA VAL A 59 8.00 -10.71 -7.85
C VAL A 59 6.71 -10.81 -8.67
N GLY A 60 5.56 -10.99 -8.03
CA GLY A 60 4.25 -11.01 -8.71
C GLY A 60 3.83 -9.61 -9.15
N ASP A 61 3.73 -8.74 -8.18
CA ASP A 61 3.32 -7.34 -8.20
C ASP A 61 4.15 -6.54 -7.21
N LEU A 62 4.00 -5.22 -7.27
CA LEU A 62 4.63 -4.26 -6.38
C LEU A 62 3.55 -3.73 -5.44
N ASP A 63 3.60 -4.17 -4.18
CA ASP A 63 2.70 -3.78 -3.10
C ASP A 63 3.07 -2.39 -2.58
N LEU A 64 2.28 -1.38 -2.93
CA LEU A 64 2.53 0.01 -2.57
C LEU A 64 1.37 0.56 -1.75
N CYS A 65 1.64 0.97 -0.52
CA CYS A 65 0.69 1.73 0.29
C CYS A 65 0.94 3.22 0.05
N ILE A 66 -0.07 3.93 -0.48
CA ILE A 66 0.09 5.32 -0.94
C ILE A 66 -0.85 6.24 -0.17
N ASN A 67 -0.28 7.30 0.41
CA ASN A 67 -1.01 8.43 0.94
C ASN A 67 -1.03 9.56 -0.09
N ILE A 68 -2.22 9.99 -0.48
CA ILE A 68 -2.40 11.19 -1.30
C ILE A 68 -3.17 12.18 -0.45
N GLU A 69 -2.62 13.37 -0.31
CA GLU A 69 -3.24 14.44 0.46
C GLU A 69 -3.61 15.62 -0.40
N ARG A 70 -4.58 16.36 0.10
CA ARG A 70 -5.05 17.59 -0.51
C ARG A 70 -4.08 18.72 -0.15
N VAL A 71 -3.64 19.47 -1.16
CA VAL A 71 -2.66 20.56 -0.96
C VAL A 71 -3.34 21.85 -0.48
N GLN A 72 -4.58 22.09 -0.88
CA GLN A 72 -5.35 23.28 -0.52
C GLN A 72 -6.84 23.00 -0.44
N ALA A 73 -7.58 23.80 0.30
CA ALA A 73 -9.04 23.77 0.26
C ALA A 73 -9.55 24.25 -1.11
N PHE A 74 -10.53 23.54 -1.67
CA PHE A 74 -11.24 23.93 -2.89
C PHE A 74 -12.64 23.27 -2.92
N SER A 75 -13.46 23.56 -3.93
CA SER A 75 -14.68 22.80 -4.19
C SER A 75 -14.52 22.04 -5.51
N PRO A 76 -14.59 20.69 -5.53
CA PRO A 76 -14.47 19.92 -6.77
C PRO A 76 -15.50 20.33 -7.82
N SER A 77 -16.74 20.66 -7.42
CA SER A 77 -17.80 21.07 -8.34
C SER A 77 -17.52 22.41 -9.02
N GLU A 78 -16.83 23.33 -8.34
CA GLU A 78 -16.43 24.64 -8.89
C GLU A 78 -15.20 24.55 -9.79
N LYS A 79 -14.33 23.57 -9.52
CA LYS A 79 -13.05 23.39 -10.24
C LYS A 79 -13.10 22.33 -11.34
N LYS A 80 -14.22 21.61 -11.49
CA LYS A 80 -14.32 20.48 -12.41
C LYS A 80 -14.06 20.85 -13.87
N GLU A 81 -14.57 21.98 -14.35
CA GLU A 81 -14.43 22.39 -15.75
C GLU A 81 -12.96 22.74 -16.08
N GLU A 82 -12.37 23.65 -15.29
CA GLU A 82 -10.94 24.01 -15.36
C GLU A 82 -10.04 22.76 -15.30
N TYR A 83 -10.30 21.85 -14.37
CA TYR A 83 -9.52 20.63 -14.21
C TYR A 83 -9.75 19.64 -15.35
N SER A 84 -10.97 19.53 -15.89
CA SER A 84 -11.31 18.68 -17.03
C SER A 84 -10.59 19.11 -18.30
N GLU A 85 -10.48 20.41 -18.55
CA GLU A 85 -9.69 20.96 -19.67
C GLU A 85 -8.20 20.67 -19.50
N TRP A 86 -7.67 20.92 -18.29
CA TRP A 86 -6.27 20.65 -17.97
C TRP A 86 -5.93 19.15 -18.09
N ARG A 87 -6.74 18.23 -17.53
CA ARG A 87 -6.45 16.78 -17.60
C ARG A 87 -6.54 16.24 -19.02
N SER A 88 -7.41 16.81 -19.86
CA SER A 88 -7.51 16.42 -21.27
C SER A 88 -6.27 16.86 -22.04
N SER A 89 -5.89 18.14 -21.91
CA SER A 89 -4.74 18.71 -22.63
C SER A 89 -3.38 18.22 -22.12
N THR A 90 -3.24 18.03 -20.81
CA THR A 90 -1.96 17.72 -20.16
C THR A 90 -1.75 16.21 -19.93
N LEU A 91 -2.79 15.49 -19.51
CA LEU A 91 -2.70 14.05 -19.20
C LEU A 91 -3.26 13.17 -20.32
N GLY A 92 -3.97 13.73 -21.30
CA GLY A 92 -4.64 12.97 -22.36
C GLY A 92 -5.81 12.13 -21.84
N TYR A 93 -6.40 12.48 -20.70
CA TYR A 93 -7.46 11.69 -20.08
C TYR A 93 -8.84 12.17 -20.54
N ALA A 94 -9.61 11.25 -21.13
CA ALA A 94 -10.99 11.50 -21.54
C ALA A 94 -11.89 11.84 -20.35
N HIS A 95 -12.89 12.73 -20.54
CA HIS A 95 -13.83 13.15 -19.50
C HIS A 95 -14.43 11.95 -18.74
N PRO A 96 -14.59 12.02 -17.41
CA PRO A 96 -15.27 10.95 -16.68
C PRO A 96 -16.71 10.78 -17.17
N SER A 97 -17.22 9.55 -17.10
CA SER A 97 -18.54 9.18 -17.64
C SER A 97 -19.68 9.38 -16.65
N ASN A 98 -19.37 9.63 -15.36
CA ASN A 98 -20.37 9.84 -14.32
C ASN A 98 -19.87 10.85 -13.28
N TYR A 99 -20.83 11.46 -12.58
CA TYR A 99 -20.59 12.49 -11.58
C TYR A 99 -19.70 12.04 -10.41
N GLY A 100 -19.77 10.77 -10.00
CA GLY A 100 -18.91 10.25 -8.95
C GLY A 100 -17.45 10.32 -9.35
N ASP A 101 -17.12 9.81 -10.53
CA ASP A 101 -15.76 9.85 -11.06
C ASP A 101 -15.29 11.30 -11.34
N GLU A 102 -16.19 12.21 -11.71
CA GLU A 102 -15.88 13.65 -11.81
C GLU A 102 -15.44 14.25 -10.47
N LEU A 103 -16.12 13.91 -9.37
CA LEU A 103 -15.75 14.44 -8.05
C LEU A 103 -14.41 13.90 -7.56
N TYR A 104 -14.09 12.64 -7.87
CA TYR A 104 -12.87 11.98 -7.42
C TYR A 104 -11.69 12.08 -8.41
N MET A 105 -11.89 12.63 -9.61
CA MET A 105 -10.84 12.68 -10.66
C MET A 105 -9.54 13.34 -10.18
N PHE A 106 -9.64 14.37 -9.35
CA PHE A 106 -8.49 15.08 -8.78
C PHE A 106 -7.53 14.15 -8.03
N GLN A 107 -8.08 13.21 -7.26
CA GLN A 107 -7.29 12.24 -6.50
C GLN A 107 -6.95 11.00 -7.35
N THR A 108 -7.91 10.51 -8.13
CA THR A 108 -7.73 9.26 -8.90
C THR A 108 -6.77 9.43 -10.07
N ASP A 109 -6.69 10.62 -10.67
CA ASP A 109 -5.74 10.92 -11.74
C ASP A 109 -4.29 10.88 -11.24
N VAL A 110 -4.01 11.22 -9.96
CA VAL A 110 -2.70 11.04 -9.33
C VAL A 110 -2.28 9.57 -9.41
N ILE A 111 -3.13 8.66 -8.92
CA ILE A 111 -2.88 7.21 -8.94
C ILE A 111 -2.73 6.71 -10.37
N ARG A 112 -3.61 7.16 -11.27
CA ARG A 112 -3.58 6.76 -12.67
C ARG A 112 -2.27 7.15 -13.35
N PHE A 113 -1.78 8.35 -13.07
CA PHE A 113 -0.52 8.87 -13.59
C PHE A 113 0.68 8.08 -13.07
N ILE A 114 0.83 7.96 -11.75
CA ILE A 114 2.00 7.30 -11.15
C ILE A 114 2.06 5.80 -11.46
N LYS A 115 0.91 5.14 -11.65
CA LYS A 115 0.87 3.74 -12.11
C LYS A 115 1.14 3.59 -13.60
N ALA A 116 0.94 4.63 -14.41
CA ALA A 116 1.09 4.59 -15.86
C ALA A 116 0.37 3.40 -16.54
N ARG A 117 -0.84 3.07 -16.06
CA ARG A 117 -1.63 1.88 -16.48
C ARG A 117 -0.93 0.53 -16.30
N ASP A 118 0.18 0.48 -15.58
CA ASP A 118 0.87 -0.77 -15.28
C ASP A 118 0.07 -1.55 -14.22
N GLY A 119 -0.48 -2.67 -14.66
CA GLY A 119 -1.26 -3.56 -13.82
C GLY A 119 -0.43 -4.30 -12.77
N ARG A 120 0.90 -4.14 -12.71
CA ARG A 120 1.79 -4.75 -11.71
C ARG A 120 1.90 -3.96 -10.42
N PHE A 121 1.43 -2.72 -10.38
CA PHE A 121 1.35 -1.97 -9.12
C PHE A 121 0.03 -2.31 -8.42
N ASP A 122 0.12 -2.94 -7.25
CA ASP A 122 -1.02 -3.07 -6.36
C ASP A 122 -1.03 -1.89 -5.38
N VAL A 123 -2.08 -1.08 -5.41
CA VAL A 123 -2.17 0.13 -4.58
C VAL A 123 -3.05 -0.18 -3.39
N LEU A 124 -2.39 -0.34 -2.25
CA LEU A 124 -2.99 -0.64 -0.96
C LEU A 124 -3.45 0.66 -0.29
N LYS A 125 -4.48 0.58 0.55
CA LYS A 125 -5.05 1.76 1.18
C LYS A 125 -4.21 2.19 2.38
N TRP A 126 -3.97 3.49 2.50
CA TRP A 126 -3.15 4.05 3.58
C TRP A 126 -3.60 3.66 4.99
N HIS A 127 -4.91 3.66 5.26
CA HIS A 127 -5.44 3.26 6.57
C HIS A 127 -5.23 1.78 6.90
N GLU A 128 -4.95 0.93 5.92
CA GLU A 128 -4.63 -0.49 6.13
C GLU A 128 -3.13 -0.70 6.44
N LEU A 129 -2.28 0.34 6.29
CA LEU A 129 -0.83 0.25 6.49
C LEU A 129 -0.42 -0.40 7.82
N PRO A 130 -1.02 -0.08 8.99
CA PRO A 130 -0.65 -0.75 10.24
C PRO A 130 -0.82 -2.27 10.15
N SER A 131 -1.97 -2.75 9.67
CA SER A 131 -2.25 -4.19 9.50
C SER A 131 -1.35 -4.85 8.44
N LEU A 132 -1.05 -4.13 7.36
CA LEU A 132 -0.20 -4.61 6.29
C LEU A 132 1.25 -4.70 6.74
N SER A 133 1.74 -3.76 7.53
CA SER A 133 3.11 -3.75 8.05
C SER A 133 3.37 -4.93 9.00
N LEU A 134 2.33 -5.40 9.69
CA LEU A 134 2.40 -6.59 10.54
C LEU A 134 2.41 -7.92 9.76
N THR A 135 1.99 -7.92 8.49
CA THR A 135 1.85 -9.16 7.68
C THR A 135 2.78 -9.22 6.47
N LEU A 136 3.20 -8.08 5.93
CA LEU A 136 4.00 -7.93 4.72
C LEU A 136 5.41 -7.38 4.99
N ASP A 137 5.97 -7.79 6.11
CA ASP A 137 7.31 -7.47 6.59
C ASP A 137 8.43 -8.10 5.71
N PRO A 138 9.61 -7.47 5.57
CA PRO A 138 9.98 -6.07 5.77
C PRO A 138 9.26 -5.07 4.85
N PHE A 139 9.32 -3.80 5.21
CA PHE A 139 8.83 -2.67 4.42
C PHE A 139 9.88 -1.56 4.32
N THR A 140 9.68 -0.63 3.39
CA THR A 140 10.54 0.56 3.27
C THR A 140 9.70 1.78 2.89
N LYS A 141 9.94 2.91 3.57
CA LYS A 141 9.29 4.18 3.26
C LYS A 141 10.02 4.84 2.10
N LEU A 142 9.41 4.85 0.93
CA LEU A 142 9.99 5.41 -0.29
C LEU A 142 9.85 6.94 -0.35
N VAL A 143 8.71 7.44 0.11
CA VAL A 143 8.35 8.86 0.09
C VAL A 143 7.79 9.23 1.46
N SER A 144 8.24 10.36 2.00
CA SER A 144 7.76 10.92 3.27
C SER A 144 7.50 12.41 3.08
N LYS A 145 6.28 12.86 3.41
CA LYS A 145 5.87 14.28 3.27
C LYS A 145 6.14 14.89 1.88
N GLY A 146 6.06 14.06 0.84
CA GLY A 146 6.28 14.44 -0.56
C GLY A 146 7.72 14.30 -1.07
N GLU A 147 8.67 13.94 -0.22
CA GLU A 147 10.09 13.84 -0.55
C GLU A 147 10.57 12.39 -0.64
N LEU A 148 11.39 12.07 -1.66
CA LEU A 148 12.03 10.76 -1.75
C LEU A 148 12.97 10.55 -0.57
N GLN A 149 12.93 9.35 0.01
CA GLN A 149 13.80 8.98 1.13
C GLN A 149 15.11 8.34 0.69
N TYR A 150 15.21 7.96 -0.58
CA TYR A 150 16.37 7.28 -1.17
C TYR A 150 16.63 7.82 -2.56
N SER A 151 17.88 7.77 -3.00
CA SER A 151 18.28 8.23 -4.33
C SER A 151 17.74 7.34 -5.45
N ASN A 152 17.50 6.06 -5.16
CA ASN A 152 17.03 5.09 -6.13
C ASN A 152 16.31 3.89 -5.48
N ALA A 153 15.56 3.15 -6.30
CA ALA A 153 14.76 2.00 -5.88
C ALA A 153 15.60 0.85 -5.29
N ARG A 154 16.84 0.67 -5.74
CA ARG A 154 17.71 -0.40 -5.23
C ARG A 154 18.17 -0.09 -3.80
N GLU A 155 18.58 1.16 -3.55
CA GLU A 155 18.92 1.64 -2.21
C GLU A 155 17.71 1.51 -1.27
N ALA A 156 16.52 1.88 -1.71
CA ALA A 156 15.31 1.77 -0.89
C ALA A 156 15.02 0.32 -0.46
N VAL A 157 15.12 -0.65 -1.38
CA VAL A 157 14.92 -2.08 -1.08
C VAL A 157 16.03 -2.62 -0.18
N ALA A 158 17.28 -2.19 -0.37
CA ALA A 158 18.40 -2.59 0.48
C ALA A 158 18.25 -2.10 1.94
N ASN A 159 17.48 -1.03 2.15
CA ASN A 159 17.15 -0.46 3.46
C ASN A 159 15.73 -0.83 3.92
N ALA A 160 15.14 -1.91 3.39
CA ALA A 160 13.88 -2.42 3.93
C ALA A 160 14.12 -3.00 5.33
N THR A 161 13.28 -2.60 6.28
CA THR A 161 13.42 -2.96 7.69
C THR A 161 12.14 -3.60 8.21
N CYS A 162 12.30 -4.33 9.32
CA CYS A 162 11.19 -4.83 10.10
C CYS A 162 10.77 -3.82 11.16
N LEU A 163 9.54 -3.95 11.66
CA LEU A 163 9.13 -3.22 12.86
C LEU A 163 10.01 -3.66 14.04
N SER A 164 10.48 -2.70 14.82
CA SER A 164 11.10 -2.98 16.13
C SER A 164 10.07 -3.48 17.15
N GLY A 165 10.52 -4.10 18.24
CA GLY A 165 9.65 -4.59 19.31
C GLY A 165 8.64 -3.55 19.83
N GLU A 166 9.11 -2.32 20.07
CA GLU A 166 8.26 -1.21 20.53
C GLU A 166 7.24 -0.78 19.45
N GLU A 167 7.66 -0.74 18.19
CA GLU A 167 6.78 -0.40 17.06
C GLU A 167 5.72 -1.47 16.84
N ILE A 168 6.05 -2.76 17.02
CA ILE A 168 5.12 -3.88 16.89
C ILE A 168 3.96 -3.69 17.87
N SER A 169 4.22 -3.48 19.17
CA SER A 169 3.16 -3.31 20.16
C SER A 169 2.23 -2.14 19.81
N SER A 170 2.79 -0.99 19.43
CA SER A 170 1.99 0.17 19.03
C SER A 170 1.19 -0.05 17.75
N THR A 171 1.69 -0.88 16.83
CA THR A 171 1.05 -1.18 15.55
C THR A 171 -0.04 -2.24 15.73
N ILE A 172 0.16 -3.20 16.62
CA ILE A 172 -0.83 -4.20 17.01
C ILE A 172 -2.10 -3.52 17.54
N GLU A 173 -1.97 -2.53 18.43
CA GLU A 173 -3.12 -1.78 18.97
C GLU A 173 -3.91 -1.03 17.87
N LYS A 174 -3.24 -0.63 16.79
CA LYS A 174 -3.85 0.14 15.70
C LYS A 174 -4.40 -0.73 14.58
N GLY A 175 -3.83 -1.90 14.35
CA GLY A 175 -4.01 -2.62 13.08
C GLY A 175 -4.14 -4.13 13.17
N ALA A 176 -3.82 -4.77 14.30
CA ALA A 176 -3.99 -6.21 14.42
C ALA A 176 -5.46 -6.58 14.62
N LEU A 177 -5.83 -7.75 14.10
CA LEU A 177 -7.12 -8.37 14.43
C LEU A 177 -7.19 -8.70 15.94
N SER A 178 -8.39 -8.70 16.52
CA SER A 178 -8.63 -9.00 17.93
C SER A 178 -9.41 -10.30 18.10
N ARG A 179 -8.97 -11.15 19.04
CA ARG A 179 -9.64 -12.42 19.37
C ARG A 179 -11.14 -12.26 19.66
N LYS A 180 -11.55 -11.12 20.21
CA LYS A 180 -12.95 -10.85 20.59
C LYS A 180 -13.88 -10.70 19.39
N ASP A 181 -13.33 -10.36 18.22
CA ASP A 181 -14.12 -10.02 17.04
C ASP A 181 -14.34 -11.22 16.09
N TYR A 182 -13.75 -12.38 16.40
CA TYR A 182 -13.72 -13.52 15.51
C TYR A 182 -13.96 -14.85 16.25
N GLU A 183 -14.55 -15.81 15.54
CA GLU A 183 -14.53 -17.21 15.97
C GLU A 183 -13.10 -17.76 15.96
N ILE A 184 -12.80 -18.70 16.85
CA ILE A 184 -11.43 -19.20 17.08
C ILE A 184 -10.78 -19.73 15.80
N SER A 185 -11.52 -20.47 14.96
CA SER A 185 -10.99 -21.01 13.70
C SER A 185 -10.63 -19.91 12.71
N VAL A 186 -11.45 -18.87 12.60
CA VAL A 186 -11.21 -17.70 11.73
C VAL A 186 -10.03 -16.90 12.25
N TYR A 187 -9.96 -16.70 13.57
CA TYR A 187 -8.87 -16.02 14.25
C TYR A 187 -7.52 -16.72 14.01
N CYS A 188 -7.45 -18.03 14.27
CA CYS A 188 -6.24 -18.82 14.06
C CYS A 188 -5.79 -18.84 12.59
N ASN A 189 -6.74 -18.98 11.66
CA ASN A 189 -6.48 -18.91 10.22
C ASN A 189 -6.02 -17.53 9.73
N ALA A 190 -6.41 -16.45 10.42
CA ALA A 190 -5.92 -15.12 10.12
C ALA A 190 -4.50 -14.91 10.67
N LEU A 191 -4.25 -15.36 11.91
CA LEU A 191 -2.94 -15.29 12.57
C LEU A 191 -1.86 -16.09 11.85
N SER A 192 -2.19 -17.20 11.18
CA SER A 192 -1.21 -17.99 10.41
C SER A 192 -0.54 -17.23 9.25
N LYS A 193 -1.05 -16.04 8.91
CA LYS A 193 -0.48 -15.16 7.87
C LYS A 193 0.54 -14.16 8.43
N TYR A 194 0.62 -14.03 9.74
CA TYR A 194 1.58 -13.13 10.39
C TYR A 194 2.92 -13.86 10.54
N PRO A 195 4.06 -13.13 10.46
CA PRO A 195 5.33 -13.64 10.93
C PRO A 195 5.21 -14.12 12.39
N GLU A 196 5.92 -15.19 12.74
CA GLU A 196 5.82 -15.83 14.07
C GLU A 196 5.98 -14.83 15.22
N TYR A 197 7.02 -14.00 15.18
CA TYR A 197 7.27 -13.00 16.21
C TYR A 197 6.13 -11.97 16.37
N VAL A 198 5.42 -11.63 15.30
CA VAL A 198 4.24 -10.74 15.36
C VAL A 198 3.03 -11.48 15.88
N ARG A 199 2.82 -12.71 15.40
CA ARG A 199 1.74 -13.58 15.85
C ARG A 199 1.80 -13.78 17.35
N ASP A 200 2.97 -14.09 17.89
CA ASP A 200 3.17 -14.34 19.33
C ASP A 200 2.88 -13.08 20.15
N ALA A 201 3.29 -11.90 19.66
CA ALA A 201 2.95 -10.63 20.29
C ALA A 201 1.43 -10.34 20.29
N ILE A 202 0.70 -10.73 19.23
CA ILE A 202 -0.77 -10.61 19.19
C ILE A 202 -1.41 -11.61 20.17
N LEU A 203 -0.92 -12.85 20.21
CA LEU A 203 -1.40 -13.88 21.15
C LEU A 203 -1.18 -13.47 22.61
N GLU A 204 -0.09 -12.76 22.90
CA GLU A 204 0.21 -12.22 24.23
C GLU A 204 -0.79 -11.11 24.61
N ARG A 205 -1.01 -10.14 23.72
CA ARG A 205 -2.01 -9.08 23.92
C ARG A 205 -3.39 -9.66 24.19
N ASP A 206 -3.79 -10.66 23.42
CA ASP A 206 -5.11 -11.27 23.49
C ASP A 206 -5.24 -12.36 24.57
N LYS A 207 -4.13 -12.73 25.22
CA LYS A 207 -4.04 -13.80 26.23
C LYS A 207 -4.61 -15.14 25.75
N CYS A 208 -4.29 -15.52 24.51
CA CYS A 208 -4.91 -16.66 23.83
C CYS A 208 -3.91 -17.67 23.24
N HIS A 209 -2.68 -17.73 23.78
CA HIS A 209 -1.65 -18.70 23.39
C HIS A 209 -2.18 -20.14 23.42
N ASP A 210 -2.72 -20.58 24.56
CA ASP A 210 -3.20 -21.96 24.73
C ASP A 210 -4.33 -22.33 23.76
N GLU A 211 -5.29 -21.43 23.56
CA GLU A 211 -6.39 -21.62 22.59
C GLU A 211 -5.86 -21.78 21.16
N TYR A 212 -4.87 -20.96 20.78
CA TYR A 212 -4.27 -21.02 19.45
C TYR A 212 -3.53 -22.33 19.22
N TYR A 213 -2.63 -22.71 20.14
CA TYR A 213 -1.82 -23.94 20.02
C TYR A 213 -2.67 -25.21 20.10
N ALA A 214 -3.71 -25.23 20.93
CA ALA A 214 -4.67 -26.34 20.95
C ALA A 214 -5.41 -26.46 19.60
N HIS A 215 -5.80 -25.34 18.97
CA HIS A 215 -6.48 -25.37 17.67
C HIS A 215 -5.58 -25.87 16.55
N ILE A 216 -4.34 -25.39 16.45
CA ILE A 216 -3.42 -25.83 15.39
C ILE A 216 -2.91 -27.27 15.63
N GLY A 217 -2.71 -27.69 16.88
CA GLY A 217 -2.28 -29.05 17.22
C GLY A 217 -3.34 -30.12 16.93
N ASN A 218 -4.63 -29.77 16.97
CA ASN A 218 -5.73 -30.63 16.55
C ASN A 218 -5.91 -30.71 15.01
N HIS A 219 -5.15 -29.91 14.25
CA HIS A 219 -5.25 -29.78 12.79
C HIS A 219 -3.90 -29.98 12.08
N ALA A 220 -2.87 -30.43 12.80
CA ALA A 220 -1.57 -30.89 12.28
C ALA A 220 -1.60 -32.40 12.00
#